data_AF-A0A4Q3E3U5-F1
#
_entry.id   AF-A0A4Q3E3U5-F1
#
_cell.length_a   1.000
_cell.length_b   1.000
_cell.length_c   1.000
_cell.angle_alpha   90.00
_cell.angle_beta   90.00
_cell.angle_gamma   90.00
#
_symmetry.space_group_name_H-M   'P 1'
#
loop_
_entity.id
_entity.type
_entity.pdbx_description
1 polymer ?
#
loop_
_entity_poly.entity_id
_entity_poly.type
_entity_poly.pdbx_seq_one_letter_code
_entity_poly.pdbx_strand_id
1 'polypeptide(L)'
;IDIETVDVEDGFDGALHVTRGWSQPHLVSYMESHDEERLMVRTLSFGNSSGGYNTRNLETALDRLELSAAFLLTMPGPKMIWQFGEVGYDYSINYCGDGSINNNCRTDAKPIRWDYLQVPGRNDLFNVYQGLLHLRKKPLYAEAFTVGNISRNFSGGIKWMTINSSAGKVVVVGNFDVVQQTASVTFPAAGTWYDYLRPPATFIANGAPQSITLQPGEYHVYLSTNVVLPVTLLSFTGKAEAGFNRIQWQVENEELSHYELERSADGLQFVSISNITAMGSRSYEVEDNDVNQAPVYFYRLKQVDKDGRFTYSATIKVTRAVKAGSIAATPNPFDKNLRVNITVANKEVVALRLTDLTGRQLFTQNVPVHAGENIIRLDEASRLSAGTYFLTMTAAGQQSTIRILKSN
;
A
#
# COMPACT_ATOMS: atom_id res chain seq x y z
N ILE A 1 27.16 -16.50 2.75
CA ILE A 1 26.20 -15.52 3.30
C ILE A 1 25.94 -15.99 4.71
N ASP A 2 26.20 -15.13 5.68
CA ASP A 2 25.96 -15.41 7.09
C ASP A 2 24.75 -14.59 7.52
N ILE A 3 23.95 -15.15 8.42
CA ILE A 3 22.63 -14.62 8.78
C ILE A 3 22.59 -14.53 10.30
N GLU A 4 22.31 -13.34 10.84
CA GLU A 4 22.41 -13.09 12.29
C GLU A 4 21.17 -12.38 12.83
N THR A 5 20.67 -12.90 13.96
CA THR A 5 19.60 -12.28 14.75
C THR A 5 20.11 -11.04 15.48
N VAL A 6 19.30 -9.98 15.50
CA VAL A 6 19.54 -8.78 16.30
C VAL A 6 18.68 -8.83 17.55
N ASP A 7 19.31 -9.06 18.70
CA ASP A 7 18.63 -8.88 19.99
C ASP A 7 18.79 -7.42 20.45
N VAL A 8 17.68 -6.72 20.58
CA VAL A 8 17.65 -5.32 21.00
C VAL A 8 18.19 -5.16 22.43
N GLU A 9 18.09 -6.21 23.25
CA GLU A 9 18.59 -6.26 24.63
C GLU A 9 20.12 -6.40 24.68
N ASP A 10 20.70 -7.32 23.91
CA ASP A 10 22.15 -7.55 23.86
C ASP A 10 22.91 -6.52 23.01
N GLY A 11 22.18 -5.72 22.23
CA GLY A 11 22.73 -4.64 21.41
C GLY A 11 22.86 -4.99 19.94
N PHE A 12 23.08 -3.96 19.11
CA PHE A 12 23.03 -4.10 17.66
C PHE A 12 24.35 -4.54 17.01
N ASP A 13 25.39 -4.81 17.81
CA ASP A 13 26.73 -5.14 17.30
C ASP A 13 26.75 -6.44 16.47
N GLY A 14 25.91 -7.43 16.81
CA GLY A 14 25.75 -8.66 16.02
C GLY A 14 25.28 -8.40 14.58
N ALA A 15 24.59 -7.27 14.34
CA ALA A 15 24.04 -6.90 13.04
C ALA A 15 25.07 -6.36 12.04
N LEU A 16 26.32 -6.16 12.46
CA LEU A 16 27.34 -5.43 11.72
C LEU A 16 28.50 -6.31 11.25
N HIS A 17 28.78 -6.30 9.96
CA HIS A 17 29.92 -7.03 9.39
C HIS A 17 31.28 -6.64 10.01
N VAL A 18 31.44 -5.38 10.46
CA VAL A 18 32.70 -4.89 11.06
C VAL A 18 33.02 -5.52 12.42
N THR A 19 32.02 -5.97 13.19
CA THR A 19 32.27 -6.68 14.46
C THR A 19 32.81 -8.08 14.23
N ARG A 20 32.57 -8.64 13.05
CA ARG A 20 33.14 -9.92 12.58
C ARG A 20 34.51 -9.75 11.90
N GLY A 21 35.04 -8.53 11.85
CA GLY A 21 36.30 -8.22 11.16
C GLY A 21 36.20 -8.27 9.63
N TRP A 22 34.99 -8.21 9.07
CA TRP A 22 34.78 -8.26 7.62
C TRP A 22 34.90 -6.87 7.01
N SER A 23 35.51 -6.79 5.82
CA SER A 23 35.62 -5.56 5.04
C SER A 23 34.45 -5.32 4.08
N GLN A 24 33.63 -6.36 3.85
CA GLN A 24 32.47 -6.29 2.95
C GLN A 24 31.17 -6.49 3.74
N PRO A 25 30.12 -5.69 3.46
CA PRO A 25 28.87 -5.67 4.20
C PRO A 25 27.91 -6.80 3.76
N HIS A 26 28.37 -8.05 3.66
CA HIS A 26 27.56 -9.17 3.15
C HIS A 26 26.77 -9.92 4.24
N LEU A 27 26.79 -9.42 5.48
CA LEU A 27 26.05 -9.99 6.59
C LEU A 27 24.55 -9.67 6.47
N VAL A 28 23.71 -10.70 6.43
CA VAL A 28 22.25 -10.54 6.46
C VAL A 28 21.83 -10.43 7.92
N SER A 29 21.33 -9.28 8.31
CA SER A 29 20.81 -9.06 9.67
C SER A 29 19.30 -8.93 9.68
N TYR A 30 18.67 -9.42 10.75
CA TYR A 30 17.22 -9.44 10.97
C TYR A 30 16.86 -9.36 12.45
N MET A 31 15.68 -8.86 12.77
CA MET A 31 15.17 -8.81 14.16
C MET A 31 14.29 -10.00 14.54
N GLU A 32 13.70 -10.64 13.54
CA GLU A 32 12.80 -11.77 13.71
C GLU A 32 12.80 -12.63 12.45
N SER A 33 12.42 -13.90 12.59
CA SER A 33 12.40 -14.87 11.51
C SER A 33 11.36 -15.97 11.79
N HIS A 34 11.41 -17.08 11.05
CA HIS A 34 10.62 -18.27 11.39
C HIS A 34 11.16 -19.02 12.62
N ASP A 35 12.45 -18.83 12.93
CA ASP A 35 13.12 -19.53 14.02
C ASP A 35 13.27 -18.67 15.28
N GLU A 36 13.25 -17.34 15.13
CA GLU A 36 13.34 -16.37 16.22
C GLU A 36 12.00 -15.75 16.56
N GLU A 37 11.73 -15.60 17.86
CA GLU A 37 10.46 -15.01 18.32
C GLU A 37 10.31 -13.56 17.90
N ARG A 38 9.07 -13.16 17.61
CA ARG A 38 8.75 -11.85 17.08
C ARG A 38 8.96 -10.75 18.10
N LEU A 39 9.46 -9.62 17.62
CA LEU A 39 9.79 -8.48 18.48
C LEU A 39 8.55 -7.95 19.20
N MET A 40 7.41 -7.93 18.51
CA MET A 40 6.14 -7.50 19.10
C MET A 40 5.70 -8.41 20.24
N VAL A 41 5.80 -9.74 20.06
CA VAL A 41 5.42 -10.72 21.08
C VAL A 41 6.29 -10.56 22.32
N ARG A 42 7.61 -10.42 22.14
CA ARG A 42 8.55 -10.18 23.25
C ARG A 42 8.22 -8.88 23.97
N THR A 43 7.98 -7.79 23.23
CA THR A 43 7.71 -6.48 23.78
C THR A 43 6.42 -6.45 24.60
N LEU A 44 5.32 -7.02 24.06
CA LEU A 44 4.03 -7.11 24.75
C LEU A 44 4.08 -8.00 26.00
N SER A 45 4.86 -9.08 25.96
CA SER A 45 4.91 -10.06 27.05
C SER A 45 5.87 -9.66 28.17
N PHE A 46 7.03 -9.12 27.81
CA PHE A 46 8.15 -8.98 28.74
C PHE A 46 8.68 -7.55 28.87
N GLY A 47 8.27 -6.63 28.00
CA GLY A 47 8.81 -5.26 27.93
C GLY A 47 8.75 -4.51 29.26
N ASN A 48 9.74 -3.64 29.48
CA ASN A 48 9.86 -2.84 30.71
C ASN A 48 8.81 -1.71 30.78
N SER A 49 8.58 -1.20 31.98
CA SER A 49 7.71 -0.06 32.22
C SER A 49 8.23 0.79 33.38
N SER A 50 8.01 2.10 33.33
CA SER A 50 8.29 3.03 34.43
C SER A 50 7.29 4.19 34.43
N GLY A 51 6.72 4.50 35.59
CA GLY A 51 5.70 5.54 35.72
C GLY A 51 4.53 5.30 34.75
N GLY A 52 4.21 6.32 33.94
CA GLY A 52 3.16 6.24 32.92
C GLY A 52 3.59 5.56 31.60
N TYR A 53 4.87 5.21 31.43
CA TYR A 53 5.39 4.62 30.20
C TYR A 53 5.45 3.09 30.32
N ASN A 54 4.61 2.39 29.56
CA ASN A 54 4.54 0.93 29.57
C ASN A 54 4.68 0.36 28.16
N THR A 55 5.79 -0.31 27.89
CA THR A 55 6.07 -0.93 26.58
C THR A 55 5.18 -2.13 26.27
N ARG A 56 4.44 -2.66 27.25
CA ARG A 56 3.46 -3.74 27.02
C ARG A 56 2.11 -3.23 26.50
N ASN A 57 1.91 -1.90 26.42
CA ASN A 57 0.78 -1.31 25.71
C ASN A 57 1.02 -1.41 24.19
N LEU A 58 -0.03 -1.71 23.42
CA LEU A 58 0.07 -1.88 21.97
C LEU A 58 0.71 -0.68 21.25
N GLU A 59 0.22 0.54 21.49
CA GLU A 59 0.71 1.73 20.80
C GLU A 59 2.16 2.02 21.19
N THR A 60 2.49 1.97 22.48
CA THR A 60 3.88 2.11 22.95
C THR A 60 4.79 1.02 22.38
N ALA A 61 4.31 -0.22 22.26
CA ALA A 61 5.10 -1.31 21.68
C ALA A 61 5.39 -1.05 20.20
N LEU A 62 4.42 -0.55 19.45
CA LEU A 62 4.58 -0.20 18.03
C LEU A 62 5.63 0.91 17.87
N ASP A 63 5.57 1.98 18.67
CA ASP A 63 6.60 3.03 18.69
C ASP A 63 8.02 2.46 18.95
N ARG A 64 8.11 1.44 19.82
CA ARG A 64 9.39 0.76 20.13
C ARG A 64 9.89 -0.12 19.00
N LEU A 65 8.98 -0.69 18.22
CA LEU A 65 9.30 -1.42 17.01
C LEU A 65 9.80 -0.47 15.91
N GLU A 66 9.26 0.75 15.81
CA GLU A 66 9.76 1.77 14.89
C GLU A 66 11.20 2.17 15.22
N LEU A 67 11.47 2.45 16.51
CA LEU A 67 12.82 2.74 17.00
C LEU A 67 13.79 1.61 16.62
N SER A 68 13.39 0.36 16.83
CA SER A 68 14.20 -0.80 16.43
C SER A 68 14.44 -0.84 14.92
N ALA A 69 13.38 -0.66 14.11
CA ALA A 69 13.47 -0.62 12.65
C ALA A 69 14.39 0.50 12.15
N ALA A 70 14.35 1.68 12.78
CA ALA A 70 15.23 2.80 12.47
C ALA A 70 16.70 2.43 12.59
N PHE A 71 17.08 1.64 13.60
CA PHE A 71 18.44 1.12 13.72
C PHE A 71 18.74 0.03 12.69
N LEU A 72 17.91 -1.03 12.61
CA LEU A 72 18.17 -2.15 11.71
C LEU A 72 18.26 -1.71 10.24
N LEU A 73 17.28 -0.97 9.76
CA LEU A 73 17.15 -0.63 8.34
C LEU A 73 18.11 0.46 7.90
N THR A 74 18.72 1.22 8.81
CA THR A 74 19.77 2.18 8.43
C THR A 74 21.17 1.62 8.58
N MET A 75 21.37 0.41 9.13
CA MET A 75 22.69 -0.22 9.16
C MET A 75 23.17 -0.68 7.77
N PRO A 76 24.49 -0.64 7.51
CA PRO A 76 25.07 -1.18 6.29
C PRO A 76 24.80 -2.68 6.12
N GLY A 77 24.75 -3.13 4.86
CA GLY A 77 24.58 -4.53 4.47
C GLY A 77 23.12 -4.96 4.27
N PRO A 78 22.89 -6.17 3.73
CA PRO A 78 21.55 -6.68 3.46
C PRO A 78 20.74 -6.85 4.76
N LYS A 79 19.42 -6.70 4.63
CA LYS A 79 18.47 -6.80 5.73
C LYS A 79 17.36 -7.77 5.32
N MET A 80 16.98 -8.65 6.24
CA MET A 80 15.81 -9.51 6.06
C MET A 80 14.69 -8.98 6.95
N ILE A 81 13.50 -8.89 6.37
CA ILE A 81 12.25 -8.58 7.06
C ILE A 81 11.40 -9.84 6.98
N TRP A 82 10.85 -10.27 8.11
CA TRP A 82 9.94 -11.40 8.18
C TRP A 82 8.49 -10.93 8.02
N GLN A 83 7.66 -11.77 7.40
CA GLN A 83 6.29 -11.39 7.04
C GLN A 83 5.51 -10.81 8.22
N PHE A 84 4.87 -9.66 7.98
CA PHE A 84 4.09 -8.88 8.96
C PHE A 84 4.90 -8.25 10.10
N GLY A 85 6.22 -8.37 10.13
CA GLY A 85 7.06 -7.65 11.10
C GLY A 85 6.92 -6.13 10.97
N GLU A 86 6.76 -5.65 9.74
CA GLU A 86 6.52 -4.25 9.37
C GLU A 86 5.17 -3.69 9.85
N VAL A 87 4.28 -4.52 10.39
CA VAL A 87 3.01 -4.12 11.02
C VAL A 87 2.87 -4.64 12.46
N GLY A 88 3.99 -5.06 13.07
CA GLY A 88 4.07 -5.48 14.47
C GLY A 88 3.34 -6.78 14.76
N TYR A 89 3.59 -7.84 13.99
CA TYR A 89 2.85 -9.10 14.16
C TYR A 89 3.06 -9.75 15.54
N ASP A 90 1.94 -9.98 16.24
CA ASP A 90 1.86 -10.26 17.67
C ASP A 90 1.41 -11.69 18.01
N TYR A 91 1.34 -12.59 17.02
CA TYR A 91 1.21 -14.02 17.27
C TYR A 91 2.59 -14.62 17.54
N SER A 92 2.73 -15.49 18.53
CA SER A 92 3.97 -16.23 18.77
C SER A 92 4.33 -17.13 17.58
N ILE A 93 5.62 -17.38 17.37
CA ILE A 93 6.09 -18.43 16.42
C ILE A 93 5.54 -19.82 16.78
N ASN A 94 5.14 -20.04 18.04
CA ASN A 94 4.57 -21.27 18.57
C ASN A 94 3.03 -21.23 18.71
N TYR A 95 2.34 -20.29 18.05
CA TYR A 95 0.88 -20.20 18.07
C TYR A 95 0.21 -21.37 17.33
N CYS A 96 -0.75 -22.01 17.99
CA CYS A 96 -1.52 -23.15 17.51
C CYS A 96 -2.86 -22.72 16.90
N GLY A 97 -3.42 -23.53 16.01
CA GLY A 97 -4.71 -23.25 15.37
C GLY A 97 -5.91 -23.18 16.33
N ASP A 98 -5.80 -23.76 17.52
CA ASP A 98 -6.81 -23.68 18.60
C ASP A 98 -6.69 -22.43 19.47
N GLY A 99 -5.71 -21.57 19.19
CA GLY A 99 -5.43 -20.34 19.94
C GLY A 99 -4.43 -20.50 21.09
N SER A 100 -3.95 -21.71 21.37
CA SER A 100 -2.92 -21.96 22.38
C SER A 100 -1.50 -21.62 21.89
N ILE A 101 -0.53 -21.60 22.81
CA ILE A 101 0.89 -21.46 22.50
C ILE A 101 1.61 -22.74 22.92
N ASN A 102 2.19 -23.46 21.96
CA ASN A 102 2.89 -24.72 22.19
C ASN A 102 4.05 -24.89 21.19
N ASN A 103 5.21 -25.35 21.67
CA ASN A 103 6.39 -25.57 20.83
C ASN A 103 6.14 -26.52 19.65
N ASN A 104 5.17 -27.44 19.76
CA ASN A 104 4.78 -28.35 18.67
C ASN A 104 4.07 -27.63 17.51
N CYS A 105 3.58 -26.41 17.72
CA CYS A 105 2.86 -25.63 16.71
C CYS A 105 3.77 -24.68 15.93
N ARG A 106 5.10 -24.86 16.00
CA ARG A 106 6.07 -24.02 15.27
C ARG A 106 5.75 -23.96 13.77
N THR A 107 5.43 -25.09 13.17
CA THR A 107 5.11 -25.24 11.74
C THR A 107 3.65 -25.01 11.40
N ASP A 108 2.79 -24.75 12.39
CA ASP A 108 1.37 -24.52 12.17
C ASP A 108 1.16 -23.20 11.42
N ALA A 109 0.12 -23.17 10.58
CA ALA A 109 -0.29 -21.96 9.89
C ALA A 109 -0.67 -20.87 10.90
N LYS A 110 -0.07 -19.69 10.73
CA LYS A 110 -0.35 -18.50 11.56
C LYS A 110 -1.38 -17.61 10.84
N PRO A 111 -2.26 -16.88 11.57
CA PRO A 111 -3.31 -16.07 10.94
C PRO A 111 -2.76 -14.98 10.00
N ILE A 112 -3.34 -14.84 8.81
CA ILE A 112 -3.02 -13.75 7.88
C ILE A 112 -3.74 -12.48 8.35
N ARG A 113 -3.00 -11.40 8.62
CA ARG A 113 -3.55 -10.17 9.24
C ARG A 113 -3.42 -8.94 8.34
N TRP A 114 -4.05 -8.96 7.18
CA TRP A 114 -4.14 -7.76 6.31
C TRP A 114 -4.93 -6.62 6.96
N ASP A 115 -5.82 -6.95 7.91
CA ASP A 115 -6.57 -5.98 8.71
C ASP A 115 -5.67 -5.10 9.59
N TYR A 116 -4.42 -5.49 9.85
CA TYR A 116 -3.49 -4.68 10.64
C TYR A 116 -3.20 -3.31 10.05
N LEU A 117 -3.24 -3.16 8.72
CA LEU A 117 -3.08 -1.85 8.07
C LEU A 117 -4.24 -0.88 8.36
N GLN A 118 -5.35 -1.35 8.92
CA GLN A 118 -6.47 -0.50 9.33
C GLN A 118 -6.30 0.04 10.76
N VAL A 119 -5.31 -0.46 11.51
CA VAL A 119 -5.00 0.01 12.87
C VAL A 119 -3.98 1.15 12.75
N PRO A 120 -4.27 2.37 13.23
CA PRO A 120 -3.42 3.54 13.03
C PRO A 120 -1.94 3.33 13.39
N GLY A 121 -1.61 2.89 14.60
CA GLY A 121 -0.21 2.69 15.01
C GLY A 121 0.52 1.59 14.22
N ARG A 122 -0.20 0.58 13.71
CA ARG A 122 0.42 -0.46 12.87
C ARG A 122 0.68 0.04 11.46
N ASN A 123 -0.21 0.88 10.95
CA ASN A 123 -0.01 1.57 9.69
C ASN A 123 1.14 2.60 9.79
N ASP A 124 1.31 3.24 10.96
CA ASP A 124 2.44 4.13 11.21
C ASP A 124 3.77 3.38 11.17
N LEU A 125 3.87 2.24 11.88
CA LEU A 125 5.02 1.34 11.80
C LEU A 125 5.33 0.93 10.36
N PHE A 126 4.29 0.58 9.58
CA PHE A 126 4.44 0.27 8.16
C PHE A 126 5.03 1.44 7.36
N ASN A 127 4.54 2.66 7.59
CA ASN A 127 5.04 3.87 6.94
C ASN A 127 6.51 4.16 7.31
N VAL A 128 6.92 3.92 8.57
CA VAL A 128 8.31 4.03 9.00
C VAL A 128 9.19 3.03 8.24
N TYR A 129 8.78 1.76 8.16
CA TYR A 129 9.48 0.75 7.35
C TYR A 129 9.59 1.18 5.88
N GLN A 130 8.50 1.64 5.28
CA GLN A 130 8.47 2.15 3.91
C GLN A 130 9.45 3.32 3.72
N GLY A 131 9.43 4.31 4.62
CA GLY A 131 10.31 5.48 4.57
C GLY A 131 11.78 5.08 4.66
N LEU A 132 12.14 4.20 5.59
CA LEU A 132 13.50 3.71 5.75
C LEU A 132 13.98 2.89 4.55
N LEU A 133 13.14 2.01 4.00
CA LEU A 133 13.46 1.26 2.78
C LEU A 133 13.56 2.16 1.55
N HIS A 134 12.77 3.24 1.49
CA HIS A 134 12.88 4.26 0.46
C HIS A 134 14.23 4.99 0.54
N LEU A 135 14.64 5.40 1.74
CA LEU A 135 15.96 6.00 1.98
C LEU A 135 17.08 5.08 1.51
N ARG A 136 17.02 3.78 1.83
CA ARG A 136 18.00 2.78 1.37
C ARG A 136 18.16 2.72 -0.14
N LYS A 137 17.11 3.06 -0.89
CA LYS A 137 17.11 3.06 -2.36
C LYS A 137 17.56 4.40 -2.96
N LYS A 138 17.74 5.46 -2.17
CA LYS A 138 18.14 6.77 -2.70
C LYS A 138 19.62 6.75 -3.12
N PRO A 139 19.95 7.11 -4.38
CA PRO A 139 21.33 7.06 -4.88
C PRO A 139 22.31 7.83 -4.01
N LEU A 140 21.89 9.00 -3.49
CA LEU A 140 22.71 9.84 -2.61
C LEU A 140 23.16 9.11 -1.32
N TYR A 141 22.36 8.16 -0.84
CA TYR A 141 22.62 7.41 0.40
C TYR A 141 23.01 5.95 0.16
N ALA A 142 23.11 5.50 -1.10
CA ALA A 142 23.44 4.11 -1.41
C ALA A 142 24.78 3.67 -0.81
N GLU A 143 25.78 4.55 -0.83
CA GLU A 143 27.08 4.29 -0.19
C GLU A 143 26.96 4.11 1.32
N ALA A 144 26.13 4.91 2.00
CA ALA A 144 25.95 4.80 3.45
C ALA A 144 25.52 3.38 3.86
N PHE A 145 24.64 2.74 3.09
CA PHE A 145 24.11 1.41 3.41
C PHE A 145 24.91 0.25 2.81
N THR A 146 25.97 0.54 2.06
CA THR A 146 26.86 -0.48 1.48
C THR A 146 28.24 -0.34 2.10
N VAL A 147 29.00 0.67 1.70
CA VAL A 147 30.42 0.86 2.06
C VAL A 147 30.66 1.94 3.13
N GLY A 148 29.59 2.50 3.70
CA GLY A 148 29.66 3.57 4.70
C GLY A 148 30.37 3.14 5.98
N ASN A 149 31.24 4.01 6.49
CA ASN A 149 31.97 3.77 7.73
C ASN A 149 31.06 4.04 8.93
N ILE A 150 30.81 3.01 9.73
CA ILE A 150 29.95 3.10 10.91
C ILE A 150 30.75 3.35 12.20
N SER A 151 30.36 4.37 12.95
CA SER A 151 30.72 4.56 14.37
C SER A 151 29.47 4.46 15.22
N ARG A 152 29.56 3.97 16.45
CA ARG A 152 28.36 3.63 17.24
C ARG A 152 28.59 3.56 18.74
N ASN A 153 27.50 3.66 19.48
CA ASN A 153 27.35 3.20 20.85
C ASN A 153 26.01 2.47 20.97
N PHE A 154 26.03 1.16 21.18
CA PHE A 154 24.83 0.34 21.38
C PHE A 154 24.62 -0.12 22.82
N SER A 155 25.37 0.47 23.75
CA SER A 155 25.28 0.22 25.19
C SER A 155 24.48 1.31 25.90
N GLY A 156 23.91 0.97 27.06
CA GLY A 156 23.13 1.90 27.88
C GLY A 156 21.73 2.21 27.31
N GLY A 157 21.06 3.20 27.93
CA GLY A 157 19.68 3.57 27.62
C GLY A 157 19.52 4.26 26.27
N ILE A 158 20.42 5.21 25.92
CA ILE A 158 20.45 5.78 24.56
C ILE A 158 21.50 5.06 23.73
N LYS A 159 21.05 4.53 22.60
CA LYS A 159 21.90 3.97 21.56
C LYS A 159 22.03 4.97 20.43
N TRP A 160 23.16 4.97 19.73
CA TRP A 160 23.36 5.77 18.53
C TRP A 160 24.34 5.13 17.56
N MET A 161 24.23 5.51 16.30
CA MET A 161 25.25 5.24 15.30
C MET A 161 25.35 6.39 14.30
N THR A 162 26.53 6.57 13.75
CA THR A 162 26.82 7.48 12.65
C THR A 162 27.38 6.68 11.50
N ILE A 163 26.97 7.03 10.28
CA ILE A 163 27.42 6.41 9.05
C ILE A 163 27.99 7.51 8.19
N ASN A 164 29.30 7.43 7.97
CA ASN A 164 30.05 8.38 7.18
C ASN A 164 30.36 7.81 5.79
N SER A 165 29.86 8.48 4.75
CA SER A 165 30.16 8.16 3.35
C SER A 165 30.61 9.42 2.59
N SER A 166 31.07 9.25 1.34
CA SER A 166 31.52 10.38 0.52
C SER A 166 30.38 11.32 0.12
N ALA A 167 29.17 10.77 0.01
CA ALA A 167 27.94 11.46 -0.38
C ALA A 167 27.04 11.69 0.85
N GLY A 168 25.98 10.89 1.01
CA GLY A 168 25.03 11.00 2.11
C GLY A 168 25.54 10.42 3.43
N LYS A 169 25.46 11.19 4.51
CA LYS A 169 25.81 10.75 5.87
C LYS A 169 24.54 10.62 6.71
N VAL A 170 24.52 9.64 7.61
CA VAL A 170 23.36 9.30 8.44
C VAL A 170 23.76 9.31 9.91
N VAL A 171 22.90 9.83 10.78
CA VAL A 171 23.01 9.66 12.23
C VAL A 171 21.69 9.12 12.74
N VAL A 172 21.73 8.03 13.50
CA VAL A 172 20.55 7.47 14.17
C VAL A 172 20.82 7.49 15.67
N VAL A 173 19.87 7.99 16.43
CA VAL A 173 19.93 8.06 17.90
C VAL A 173 18.57 7.71 18.45
N GLY A 174 18.52 6.97 19.56
CA GLY A 174 17.25 6.56 20.14
C GLY A 174 17.36 6.10 21.58
N ASN A 175 16.32 6.39 22.37
CA ASN A 175 16.23 6.03 23.77
C ASN A 175 15.48 4.70 23.95
N PHE A 176 16.25 3.65 24.20
CA PHE A 176 15.78 2.31 24.53
C PHE A 176 15.45 2.14 26.02
N ASP A 177 15.59 3.17 26.85
CA ASP A 177 15.13 3.13 28.24
C ASP A 177 13.62 3.45 28.34
N VAL A 178 13.07 3.25 29.53
CA VAL A 178 11.69 3.63 29.93
C VAL A 178 11.65 4.94 30.73
N VAL A 179 12.79 5.62 30.84
CA VAL A 179 12.94 6.96 31.44
C VAL A 179 13.73 7.90 30.51
N GLN A 180 13.64 9.21 30.73
CA GLN A 180 14.43 10.18 29.97
C GLN A 180 15.92 9.91 30.14
N GLN A 181 16.67 9.96 29.05
CA GLN A 181 18.11 9.75 29.03
C GLN A 181 18.79 10.87 28.24
N THR A 182 20.10 11.03 28.42
CA THR A 182 20.93 11.97 27.64
C THR A 182 22.20 11.28 27.19
N ALA A 183 22.57 11.46 25.92
CA ALA A 183 23.83 10.98 25.36
C ALA A 183 24.59 12.11 24.67
N SER A 184 25.91 11.96 24.59
CA SER A 184 26.77 12.83 23.78
C SER A 184 27.02 12.17 22.42
N VAL A 185 26.68 12.87 21.34
CA VAL A 185 26.81 12.37 19.96
C VAL A 185 27.60 13.38 19.13
N THR A 186 28.57 12.90 18.37
CA THR A 186 29.34 13.71 17.41
C THR A 186 28.88 13.39 16.00
N PHE A 187 28.33 14.39 15.31
CA PHE A 187 27.90 14.23 13.92
C PHE A 187 29.12 14.18 12.98
N PRO A 188 29.08 13.40 11.88
CA PRO A 188 30.19 13.28 10.93
C PRO A 188 30.63 14.58 10.23
N ALA A 189 29.79 15.62 10.26
CA ALA A 189 30.08 16.93 9.70
C ALA A 189 29.26 18.02 10.42
N ALA A 190 29.85 19.22 10.54
CA ALA A 190 29.10 20.41 10.95
C ALA A 190 28.11 20.85 9.86
N GLY A 191 27.06 21.56 10.25
CA GLY A 191 26.00 22.06 9.36
C GLY A 191 24.60 21.65 9.80
N THR A 192 23.62 21.91 8.94
CA THR A 192 22.23 21.53 9.18
C THR A 192 22.01 20.07 8.78
N TRP A 193 21.44 19.31 9.70
CA TRP A 193 20.97 17.95 9.50
C TRP A 193 19.45 17.91 9.55
N TYR A 194 18.85 17.05 8.74
CA TYR A 194 17.39 16.97 8.57
C TYR A 194 16.88 15.70 9.24
N ASP A 195 15.89 15.80 10.13
CA ASP A 195 15.21 14.64 10.69
C ASP A 195 14.29 14.05 9.62
N TYR A 196 14.69 12.92 9.06
CA TYR A 196 14.04 12.30 7.91
C TYR A 196 12.64 11.78 8.24
N LEU A 197 12.45 11.26 9.45
CA LEU A 197 11.17 10.69 9.87
C LEU A 197 10.23 11.73 10.49
N ARG A 198 10.72 12.94 10.81
CA ARG A 198 9.92 14.05 11.35
C ARG A 198 10.17 15.38 10.64
N PRO A 199 9.93 15.49 9.32
CA PRO A 199 10.05 16.76 8.63
C PRO A 199 9.05 17.80 9.18
N PRO A 200 9.40 19.10 9.23
CA PRO A 200 10.64 19.72 8.75
C PRO A 200 11.72 19.86 9.83
N ALA A 201 11.72 19.02 10.88
CA ALA A 201 12.65 19.18 11.99
C ALA A 201 14.12 19.05 11.55
N THR A 202 14.98 19.87 12.15
CA THR A 202 16.41 19.94 11.83
C THR A 202 17.27 20.00 13.08
N PHE A 203 18.50 19.53 12.98
CA PHE A 203 19.53 19.65 14.02
C PHE A 203 20.75 20.40 13.47
N ILE A 204 21.31 21.34 14.24
CA ILE A 204 22.53 22.07 13.84
C ILE A 204 23.74 21.42 14.51
N ALA A 205 24.53 20.71 13.70
CA ALA A 205 25.78 20.11 14.13
C ALA A 205 26.92 21.13 14.09
N ASN A 206 27.72 21.21 15.15
CA ASN A 206 28.88 22.12 15.23
C ASN A 206 30.23 21.42 15.03
N GLY A 207 30.23 20.11 14.76
CA GLY A 207 31.44 19.30 14.56
C GLY A 207 32.11 18.83 15.86
N ALA A 208 31.53 19.14 17.03
CA ALA A 208 31.96 18.65 18.33
C ALA A 208 30.90 17.70 18.92
N PRO A 209 31.23 16.96 20.01
CA PRO A 209 30.23 16.19 20.74
C PRO A 209 29.13 17.12 21.28
N GLN A 210 27.86 16.81 20.97
CA GLN A 210 26.69 17.57 21.42
C GLN A 210 25.77 16.66 22.24
N SER A 211 25.23 17.21 23.33
CA SER A 211 24.26 16.50 24.17
C SER A 211 22.90 16.42 23.48
N ILE A 212 22.32 15.22 23.45
CA ILE A 212 20.98 14.94 22.96
C ILE A 212 20.21 14.26 24.09
N THR A 213 19.14 14.90 24.54
CA THR A 213 18.22 14.39 25.56
C THR A 213 16.97 13.86 24.87
N LEU A 214 16.57 12.64 25.20
CA LEU A 214 15.44 11.94 24.57
C LEU A 214 14.49 11.39 25.63
N GLN A 215 13.19 11.54 25.39
CA GLN A 215 12.13 10.89 26.16
C GLN A 215 12.14 9.37 25.93
N PRO A 216 11.49 8.57 26.80
CA PRO A 216 11.39 7.12 26.60
C PRO A 216 10.86 6.76 25.22
N GLY A 217 11.59 5.93 24.47
CA GLY A 217 11.22 5.52 23.11
C GLY A 217 11.44 6.56 22.01
N GLU A 218 11.80 7.80 22.34
CA GLU A 218 12.08 8.83 21.33
C GLU A 218 13.35 8.47 20.53
N TYR A 219 13.31 8.71 19.22
CA TYR A 219 14.37 8.33 18.29
C TYR A 219 14.41 9.24 17.08
N HIS A 220 15.57 9.42 16.43
CA HIS A 220 15.71 10.28 15.26
C HIS A 220 16.61 9.64 14.21
N VAL A 221 16.31 9.92 12.94
CA VAL A 221 17.14 9.55 11.78
C VAL A 221 17.53 10.84 11.06
N TYR A 222 18.71 11.35 11.36
CA TYR A 222 19.24 12.57 10.79
C TYR A 222 20.04 12.31 9.52
N LEU A 223 19.79 13.13 8.50
CA LEU A 223 20.44 13.08 7.19
C LEU A 223 21.22 14.36 6.91
N SER A 224 22.41 14.24 6.34
CA SER A 224 23.25 15.39 5.95
C SER A 224 22.71 16.20 4.77
N THR A 225 21.69 15.70 4.08
CA THR A 225 21.02 16.34 2.95
C THR A 225 19.55 15.99 3.03
N ASN A 226 18.70 16.96 2.74
CA ASN A 226 17.26 16.77 2.84
C ASN A 226 16.80 15.71 1.82
N VAL A 227 16.14 14.66 2.31
CA VAL A 227 15.43 13.67 1.52
C VAL A 227 13.98 13.71 1.95
N VAL A 228 13.09 13.80 0.97
CA VAL A 228 11.66 13.79 1.22
C VAL A 228 11.20 12.35 1.45
N LEU A 229 10.37 12.14 2.48
CA LEU A 229 9.67 10.88 2.65
C LEU A 229 8.78 10.62 1.42
N PRO A 230 8.53 9.34 1.07
CA PRO A 230 7.47 9.01 0.13
C PRO A 230 6.17 9.69 0.52
N VAL A 231 5.35 10.05 -0.47
CA VAL A 231 4.05 10.66 -0.18
C VAL A 231 3.14 9.68 0.54
N THR A 232 2.77 10.02 1.77
CA THR A 232 1.79 9.26 2.56
C THR A 232 0.38 9.62 2.08
N LEU A 233 -0.31 8.62 1.54
CA LEU A 233 -1.70 8.72 1.13
C LEU A 233 -2.59 8.58 2.36
N LEU A 234 -3.18 9.67 2.83
CA LEU A 234 -4.08 9.68 3.99
C LEU A 234 -5.40 8.96 3.68
N SER A 235 -5.91 9.15 2.47
CA SER A 235 -7.09 8.43 1.99
C SER A 235 -7.05 8.30 0.49
N PHE A 236 -7.64 7.22 -0.02
CA PHE A 236 -7.95 7.05 -1.44
C PHE A 236 -9.27 6.31 -1.52
N THR A 237 -10.28 6.97 -2.06
CA THR A 237 -11.66 6.49 -2.06
C THR A 237 -12.28 6.72 -3.42
N GLY A 238 -13.33 5.93 -3.69
CA GLY A 238 -14.03 5.96 -4.96
C GLY A 238 -15.50 5.70 -4.72
N LYS A 239 -16.35 6.50 -5.35
CA LYS A 239 -17.79 6.40 -5.25
C LYS A 239 -18.42 6.43 -6.63
N ALA A 240 -19.35 5.50 -6.85
CA ALA A 240 -20.16 5.50 -8.07
C ALA A 240 -21.19 6.63 -7.99
N GLU A 241 -21.18 7.52 -8.98
CA GLU A 241 -22.17 8.58 -9.18
C GLU A 241 -22.94 8.35 -10.49
N ALA A 242 -24.01 9.11 -10.71
CA ALA A 242 -24.79 9.04 -11.94
C ALA A 242 -23.92 9.44 -13.14
N GLY A 243 -23.59 8.46 -14.00
CA GLY A 243 -22.80 8.67 -15.22
C GLY A 243 -21.27 8.59 -15.08
N PHE A 244 -20.71 8.73 -13.88
CA PHE A 244 -19.26 8.70 -13.65
C PHE A 244 -18.89 8.07 -12.29
N ASN A 245 -17.63 7.69 -12.12
CA ASN A 245 -17.05 7.36 -10.81
C ASN A 245 -16.26 8.56 -10.30
N ARG A 246 -16.55 9.02 -9.08
CA ARG A 246 -15.79 10.06 -8.39
C ARG A 246 -14.66 9.39 -7.62
N ILE A 247 -13.42 9.74 -7.92
CA ILE A 247 -12.22 9.23 -7.25
C ILE A 247 -11.57 10.38 -6.50
N GLN A 248 -11.28 10.18 -5.22
CA GLN A 248 -10.75 11.22 -4.33
C GLN A 248 -9.60 10.67 -3.51
N TRP A 249 -8.57 11.49 -3.31
CA TRP A 249 -7.50 11.18 -2.37
C TRP A 249 -7.03 12.40 -1.61
N GLN A 250 -6.46 12.11 -0.44
CA GLN A 250 -5.79 13.08 0.41
C GLN A 250 -4.39 12.61 0.72
N VAL A 251 -3.46 13.54 0.84
CA VAL A 251 -2.05 13.29 1.14
C VAL A 251 -1.58 14.12 2.31
N GLU A 252 -0.65 13.55 3.06
CA GLU A 252 -0.05 14.23 4.22
C GLU A 252 0.97 15.27 3.79
N ASN A 253 1.79 14.91 2.81
CA ASN A 253 2.80 15.73 2.15
C ASN A 253 2.73 15.48 0.65
N GLU A 254 3.22 16.43 -0.14
CA GLU A 254 3.22 16.29 -1.59
C GLU A 254 4.59 16.65 -2.16
N GLU A 255 5.48 15.67 -2.17
CA GLU A 255 6.85 15.80 -2.67
C GLU A 255 7.11 14.86 -3.85
N LEU A 256 6.17 14.85 -4.79
CA LEU A 256 6.22 14.05 -6.02
C LEU A 256 6.08 14.94 -7.26
N SER A 257 6.30 14.38 -8.44
CA SER A 257 6.11 15.06 -9.72
C SER A 257 4.64 15.10 -10.11
N HIS A 258 3.99 13.94 -10.13
CA HIS A 258 2.59 13.80 -10.53
C HIS A 258 2.00 12.45 -10.09
N TYR A 259 0.68 12.34 -10.14
CA TYR A 259 -0.06 11.09 -10.02
C TYR A 259 -0.50 10.63 -11.40
N GLU A 260 -0.44 9.32 -11.64
CA GLU A 260 -1.22 8.69 -12.71
C GLU A 260 -2.37 7.91 -12.05
N LEU A 261 -3.60 8.32 -12.32
CA LEU A 261 -4.77 7.54 -11.92
C LEU A 261 -4.96 6.41 -12.93
N GLU A 262 -4.90 5.18 -12.45
CA GLU A 262 -5.09 4.00 -13.27
C GLU A 262 -6.41 3.30 -12.94
N ARG A 263 -7.04 2.74 -13.98
CA ARG A 263 -8.30 2.01 -13.91
C ARG A 263 -8.16 0.60 -14.49
N SER A 264 -8.87 -0.35 -13.91
CA SER A 264 -9.02 -1.70 -14.43
C SER A 264 -10.47 -2.18 -14.33
N ALA A 265 -10.93 -2.96 -15.32
CA ALA A 265 -12.25 -3.61 -15.29
C ALA A 265 -12.18 -5.04 -14.73
N ASP A 266 -11.00 -5.68 -14.74
CA ASP A 266 -10.77 -7.05 -14.27
C ASP A 266 -9.93 -7.12 -12.99
N GLY A 267 -9.36 -6.00 -12.55
CA GLY A 267 -8.46 -5.91 -11.40
C GLY A 267 -7.03 -6.38 -11.70
N LEU A 268 -6.71 -6.72 -12.95
CA LEU A 268 -5.42 -7.26 -13.37
C LEU A 268 -4.72 -6.33 -14.36
N GLN A 269 -5.43 -5.87 -15.39
CA GLN A 269 -4.90 -4.98 -16.41
C GLN A 269 -5.33 -3.55 -16.13
N PHE A 270 -4.36 -2.70 -15.78
CA PHE A 270 -4.59 -1.30 -15.45
C PHE A 270 -4.18 -0.40 -16.62
N VAL A 271 -5.03 0.57 -16.93
CA VAL A 271 -4.76 1.62 -17.92
C VAL A 271 -4.76 2.98 -17.24
N SER A 272 -3.80 3.84 -17.59
CA SER A 272 -3.75 5.22 -17.11
C SER A 272 -4.88 6.03 -17.73
N ILE A 273 -5.73 6.63 -16.90
CA ILE A 273 -6.90 7.41 -17.31
C ILE A 273 -6.76 8.92 -17.03
N SER A 274 -5.83 9.31 -16.16
CA SER A 274 -5.55 10.72 -15.88
C SER A 274 -4.13 10.89 -15.35
N ASN A 275 -3.50 12.02 -15.69
CA ASN A 275 -2.21 12.45 -15.14
C ASN A 275 -2.41 13.79 -14.42
N ILE A 276 -2.10 13.84 -13.13
CA ILE A 276 -2.38 14.97 -12.25
C ILE A 276 -1.05 15.48 -11.70
N THR A 277 -0.62 16.66 -12.15
CA THR A 277 0.59 17.30 -11.63
C THR A 277 0.43 17.63 -10.15
N ALA A 278 1.45 17.29 -9.35
CA ALA A 278 1.50 17.71 -7.95
C ALA A 278 1.80 19.21 -7.86
N MET A 279 0.93 19.95 -7.17
CA MET A 279 0.99 21.42 -7.07
C MET A 279 1.09 21.93 -5.63
N GLY A 280 1.41 21.05 -4.68
CA GLY A 280 1.36 21.31 -3.24
C GLY A 280 -0.05 21.20 -2.64
N SER A 281 -1.01 20.57 -3.33
CA SER A 281 -2.36 20.36 -2.79
C SER A 281 -2.38 19.14 -1.86
N ARG A 282 -3.22 19.20 -0.83
CA ARG A 282 -3.45 18.08 0.12
C ARG A 282 -4.64 17.20 -0.25
N SER A 283 -5.43 17.63 -1.24
CA SER A 283 -6.65 16.95 -1.66
C SER A 283 -6.80 17.02 -3.17
N TYR A 284 -7.23 15.91 -3.75
CA TYR A 284 -7.40 15.73 -5.18
C TYR A 284 -8.69 14.99 -5.49
N GLU A 285 -9.22 15.27 -6.67
CA GLU A 285 -10.44 14.65 -7.18
C GLU A 285 -10.37 14.49 -8.70
N VAL A 286 -10.83 13.35 -9.19
CA VAL A 286 -10.98 13.06 -10.62
C VAL A 286 -12.34 12.38 -10.85
N GLU A 287 -13.01 12.78 -11.92
CA GLU A 287 -14.24 12.15 -12.41
C GLU A 287 -13.94 11.25 -13.60
N ASP A 288 -14.16 9.93 -13.43
CA ASP A 288 -14.05 8.96 -14.50
C ASP A 288 -15.41 8.73 -15.17
N ASN A 289 -15.57 9.29 -16.37
CA ASN A 289 -16.82 9.27 -17.14
C ASN A 289 -16.98 8.04 -18.04
N ASP A 290 -15.92 7.25 -18.28
CA ASP A 290 -15.97 6.07 -19.16
C ASP A 290 -16.27 4.79 -18.38
N VAL A 291 -17.37 4.82 -17.62
CA VAL A 291 -17.70 3.78 -16.62
C VAL A 291 -18.99 3.00 -16.96
N ASN A 292 -19.34 2.92 -18.23
CA ASN A 292 -20.57 2.27 -18.71
C ASN A 292 -20.40 0.80 -19.15
N GLN A 293 -19.18 0.29 -19.15
CA GLN A 293 -18.83 -1.00 -19.77
C GLN A 293 -18.80 -2.17 -18.78
N ALA A 294 -18.67 -1.90 -17.49
CA ALA A 294 -18.55 -2.91 -16.44
C ALA A 294 -19.33 -2.52 -15.16
N PRO A 295 -19.79 -3.52 -14.38
CA PRO A 295 -20.47 -3.31 -13.09
C PRO A 295 -19.50 -2.92 -11.96
N VAL A 296 -18.20 -3.19 -12.15
CA VAL A 296 -17.15 -3.01 -11.15
C VAL A 296 -15.93 -2.42 -11.84
N TYR A 297 -15.31 -1.44 -11.19
CA TYR A 297 -14.02 -0.88 -11.60
C TYR A 297 -13.07 -0.89 -10.42
N PHE A 298 -11.80 -1.13 -10.72
CA PHE A 298 -10.70 -1.06 -9.77
C PHE A 298 -9.85 0.16 -10.11
N TYR A 299 -9.43 0.90 -9.09
CA TYR A 299 -8.59 2.08 -9.25
C TYR A 299 -7.37 1.98 -8.35
N ARG A 300 -6.25 2.51 -8.83
CA ARG A 300 -5.04 2.74 -8.05
C ARG A 300 -4.36 4.01 -8.52
N LEU A 301 -3.61 4.64 -7.63
CA LEU A 301 -2.72 5.74 -7.97
C LEU A 301 -1.32 5.19 -8.18
N LYS A 302 -0.68 5.65 -9.25
CA LYS A 302 0.77 5.58 -9.40
C LYS A 302 1.33 6.95 -9.02
N GLN A 303 2.07 7.00 -7.93
CA GLN A 303 2.67 8.21 -7.40
C GLN A 303 4.09 8.30 -7.96
N VAL A 304 4.36 9.27 -8.84
CA VAL A 304 5.65 9.40 -9.54
C VAL A 304 6.47 10.52 -8.91
N ASP A 305 7.63 10.18 -8.34
CA ASP A 305 8.58 11.11 -7.72
C ASP A 305 9.23 12.04 -8.75
N LYS A 306 9.84 13.15 -8.27
CA LYS A 306 10.61 14.09 -9.11
C LYS A 306 11.83 13.45 -9.79
N ASP A 307 12.29 12.29 -9.31
CA ASP A 307 13.38 11.50 -9.91
C ASP A 307 12.88 10.43 -10.90
N GLY A 308 11.57 10.39 -11.18
CA GLY A 308 10.93 9.46 -12.13
C GLY A 308 10.62 8.06 -11.57
N ARG A 309 10.98 7.77 -10.31
CA ARG A 309 10.55 6.54 -9.65
C ARG A 309 9.08 6.61 -9.26
N PHE A 310 8.45 5.47 -9.01
CA PHE A 310 7.06 5.46 -8.63
C PHE A 310 6.71 4.39 -7.60
N THR A 311 5.62 4.65 -6.88
CA THR A 311 4.95 3.69 -5.99
C THR A 311 3.46 3.61 -6.36
N TYR A 312 2.82 2.48 -6.07
CA TYR A 312 1.37 2.36 -6.23
C TYR A 312 0.67 2.47 -4.88
N SER A 313 -0.51 3.08 -4.87
CA SER A 313 -1.44 2.99 -3.75
C SER A 313 -2.04 1.58 -3.63
N ALA A 314 -2.76 1.35 -2.53
CA ALA A 314 -3.74 0.27 -2.49
C ALA A 314 -4.76 0.42 -3.64
N THR A 315 -5.28 -0.73 -4.10
CA THR A 315 -6.34 -0.75 -5.10
C THR A 315 -7.70 -0.65 -4.43
N ILE A 316 -8.51 0.32 -4.85
CA ILE A 316 -9.90 0.45 -4.40
C ILE A 316 -10.85 -0.13 -5.43
N LYS A 317 -11.98 -0.66 -4.97
CA LYS A 317 -13.04 -1.21 -5.80
C LYS A 317 -14.26 -0.29 -5.75
N VAL A 318 -14.72 0.15 -6.92
CA VAL A 318 -15.97 0.92 -7.08
C VAL A 318 -16.98 0.02 -7.78
N THR A 319 -18.07 -0.30 -7.09
CA THR A 319 -19.18 -1.07 -7.65
C THR A 319 -20.27 -0.10 -8.09
N ARG A 320 -20.66 -0.19 -9.36
CA ARG A 320 -21.77 0.59 -9.91
C ARG A 320 -23.04 -0.25 -9.85
N ALA A 321 -24.14 0.36 -9.43
CA ALA A 321 -25.45 -0.22 -9.64
C ALA A 321 -25.70 -0.31 -11.15
N VAL A 322 -25.64 -1.51 -11.70
CA VAL A 322 -26.08 -1.76 -13.07
C VAL A 322 -27.56 -1.42 -13.09
N LYS A 323 -28.01 -0.54 -14.00
CA LYS A 323 -29.44 -0.40 -14.29
C LYS A 323 -29.97 -1.81 -14.53
N ALA A 324 -30.99 -2.24 -13.79
CA ALA A 324 -31.52 -3.59 -13.93
C ALA A 324 -31.83 -3.85 -15.41
N GLY A 325 -31.10 -4.79 -16.01
CA GLY A 325 -31.23 -5.12 -17.41
C GLY A 325 -30.69 -4.04 -18.37
N SER A 326 -29.39 -4.03 -18.65
CA SER A 326 -28.88 -3.36 -19.86
C SER A 326 -29.02 -4.26 -21.08
N ILE A 327 -29.33 -3.66 -22.23
CA ILE A 327 -29.43 -4.34 -23.52
C ILE A 327 -28.68 -3.53 -24.58
N ALA A 328 -27.86 -4.20 -25.38
CA ALA A 328 -27.19 -3.66 -26.55
C ALA A 328 -27.29 -4.65 -27.72
N ALA A 329 -27.24 -4.16 -28.95
CA ALA A 329 -27.28 -5.00 -30.14
C ALA A 329 -26.08 -4.73 -31.05
N THR A 330 -25.41 -5.80 -31.49
CA THR A 330 -24.23 -5.73 -32.34
C THR A 330 -24.28 -6.77 -33.48
N PRO A 331 -23.89 -6.40 -34.71
CA PRO A 331 -23.72 -5.02 -35.19
C PRO A 331 -25.05 -4.25 -35.23
N ASN A 332 -25.01 -2.93 -35.28
CA ASN A 332 -26.16 -2.07 -35.53
C ASN A 332 -25.69 -0.84 -36.33
N PRO A 333 -25.96 -0.72 -37.64
CA PRO A 333 -26.93 -1.52 -38.41
C PRO A 333 -26.51 -2.98 -38.64
N PHE A 334 -27.49 -3.88 -38.77
CA PHE A 334 -27.26 -5.31 -39.01
C PHE A 334 -27.77 -5.76 -40.38
N ASP A 335 -27.10 -6.79 -40.92
CA ASP A 335 -27.57 -7.53 -42.08
C ASP A 335 -28.22 -8.85 -41.62
N LYS A 336 -27.55 -10.00 -41.69
CA LYS A 336 -28.18 -11.30 -41.37
C LYS A 336 -28.12 -11.70 -39.90
N ASN A 337 -27.07 -11.28 -39.21
CA ASN A 337 -26.78 -11.73 -37.85
C ASN A 337 -26.91 -10.56 -36.88
N LEU A 338 -27.75 -10.71 -35.86
CA LEU A 338 -27.88 -9.77 -34.75
C LEU A 338 -27.56 -10.49 -33.44
N ARG A 339 -26.56 -9.99 -32.72
CA ARG A 339 -26.24 -10.42 -31.35
C ARG A 339 -26.76 -9.38 -30.38
N VAL A 340 -27.40 -9.84 -29.32
CA VAL A 340 -27.93 -9.02 -28.24
C VAL A 340 -27.12 -9.31 -27.00
N ASN A 341 -26.42 -8.29 -26.51
CA ASN A 341 -25.70 -8.36 -25.24
C ASN A 341 -26.64 -7.88 -24.14
N ILE A 342 -26.87 -8.73 -23.16
CA ILE A 342 -27.78 -8.50 -22.04
C ILE A 342 -27.00 -8.65 -20.75
N THR A 343 -27.10 -7.66 -19.87
CA THR A 343 -26.51 -7.76 -18.53
C THR A 343 -27.62 -7.69 -17.49
N VAL A 344 -27.75 -8.76 -16.70
CA VAL A 344 -28.74 -8.85 -15.60
C VAL A 344 -28.06 -9.02 -14.25
N ALA A 345 -28.70 -8.53 -13.19
CA ALA A 345 -28.15 -8.58 -11.84
C ALA A 345 -28.26 -9.98 -11.21
N ASN A 346 -29.29 -10.74 -11.58
CA ASN A 346 -29.59 -12.05 -11.01
C ASN A 346 -29.88 -13.05 -12.14
N LYS A 347 -29.76 -14.34 -11.83
CA LYS A 347 -30.26 -15.40 -12.71
C LYS A 347 -31.77 -15.26 -12.85
N GLU A 348 -32.26 -15.02 -14.06
CA GLU A 348 -33.68 -14.80 -14.33
C GLU A 348 -34.05 -15.22 -15.76
N VAL A 349 -35.34 -15.10 -16.10
CA VAL A 349 -35.83 -15.26 -17.48
C VAL A 349 -36.20 -13.88 -17.98
N VAL A 350 -35.52 -13.43 -19.02
CA VAL A 350 -35.72 -12.13 -19.67
C VAL A 350 -36.66 -12.28 -20.86
N ALA A 351 -37.60 -11.35 -21.03
CA ALA A 351 -38.45 -11.30 -22.22
C ALA A 351 -37.91 -10.26 -23.22
N LEU A 352 -37.57 -10.70 -24.43
CA LEU A 352 -37.19 -9.85 -25.55
C LEU A 352 -38.39 -9.68 -26.48
N ARG A 353 -38.76 -8.45 -26.78
CA ARG A 353 -39.86 -8.08 -27.69
C ARG A 353 -39.32 -7.18 -28.80
N LEU A 354 -39.60 -7.56 -30.03
CA LEU A 354 -39.26 -6.76 -31.21
C LEU A 354 -40.51 -6.13 -31.84
N THR A 355 -40.46 -4.83 -32.10
CA THR A 355 -41.54 -4.07 -32.75
C THR A 355 -41.04 -3.26 -33.95
N ASP A 356 -41.92 -3.01 -34.92
CA ASP A 356 -41.67 -2.03 -35.98
C ASP A 356 -42.00 -0.59 -35.52
N LEU A 357 -41.81 0.39 -36.42
CA LEU A 357 -42.10 1.81 -36.17
C LEU A 357 -43.57 2.09 -35.83
N THR A 358 -44.49 1.21 -36.19
CA THR A 358 -45.93 1.35 -35.87
C THR A 358 -46.30 0.75 -34.51
N GLY A 359 -45.32 0.17 -33.80
CA GLY A 359 -45.55 -0.54 -32.55
C GLY A 359 -46.11 -1.96 -32.74
N ARG A 360 -46.26 -2.43 -33.98
CA ARG A 360 -46.68 -3.80 -34.26
C ARG A 360 -45.59 -4.75 -33.80
N GLN A 361 -45.97 -5.72 -32.98
CA GLN A 361 -45.06 -6.75 -32.49
C GLN A 361 -44.74 -7.74 -33.60
N LEU A 362 -43.45 -7.92 -33.86
CA LEU A 362 -42.93 -8.85 -34.86
C LEU A 362 -42.51 -10.17 -34.22
N PHE A 363 -41.93 -10.09 -33.02
CA PHE A 363 -41.38 -11.26 -32.35
C PHE A 363 -41.34 -11.06 -30.83
N THR A 364 -41.40 -12.16 -30.09
CA THR A 364 -41.13 -12.21 -28.65
C THR A 364 -40.39 -13.50 -28.29
N GLN A 365 -39.42 -13.41 -27.39
CA GLN A 365 -38.63 -14.55 -26.92
C GLN A 365 -38.33 -14.44 -25.44
N ASN A 366 -38.59 -15.51 -24.70
CA ASN A 366 -38.15 -15.63 -23.32
C ASN A 366 -36.81 -16.36 -23.27
N VAL A 367 -35.83 -15.76 -22.61
CA VAL A 367 -34.45 -16.23 -22.59
C VAL A 367 -33.99 -16.40 -21.14
N PRO A 368 -33.64 -17.62 -20.70
CA PRO A 368 -32.98 -17.80 -19.42
C PRO A 368 -31.57 -17.21 -19.48
N VAL A 369 -31.24 -16.37 -18.51
CA VAL A 369 -29.95 -15.66 -18.42
C VAL A 369 -29.32 -15.87 -17.05
N HIS A 370 -28.00 -15.84 -17.00
CA HIS A 370 -27.24 -15.87 -15.74
C HIS A 370 -26.93 -14.43 -15.28
N ALA A 371 -26.63 -14.26 -13.99
CA ALA A 371 -26.13 -12.98 -13.49
C ALA A 371 -24.85 -12.58 -14.24
N GLY A 372 -24.74 -11.30 -14.62
CA GLY A 372 -23.68 -10.79 -15.48
C GLY A 372 -24.09 -10.76 -16.95
N GLU A 373 -23.09 -10.84 -17.84
CA GLU A 373 -23.29 -10.71 -19.29
C GLU A 373 -23.78 -12.00 -19.94
N ASN A 374 -24.70 -11.85 -20.90
CA ASN A 374 -25.26 -12.92 -21.70
C ASN A 374 -25.30 -12.45 -23.16
N ILE A 375 -24.95 -13.33 -24.09
CA ILE A 375 -24.96 -13.03 -25.53
C ILE A 375 -26.02 -13.91 -26.19
N ILE A 376 -27.05 -13.27 -26.74
CA ILE A 376 -28.19 -13.95 -27.37
C ILE A 376 -28.16 -13.69 -28.87
N ARG A 377 -28.28 -14.75 -29.67
CA ARG A 377 -28.41 -14.63 -31.13
C ARG A 377 -29.89 -14.52 -31.50
N LEU A 378 -30.28 -13.44 -32.17
CA LEU A 378 -31.64 -13.24 -32.70
C LEU A 378 -31.68 -13.67 -34.17
N ASP A 379 -31.96 -14.95 -34.41
CA ASP A 379 -31.96 -15.52 -35.75
C ASP A 379 -33.16 -15.07 -36.59
N GLU A 380 -34.29 -14.84 -35.93
CA GLU A 380 -35.53 -14.35 -36.54
C GLU A 380 -35.35 -12.96 -37.15
N ALA A 381 -34.40 -12.16 -36.64
CA ALA A 381 -34.09 -10.84 -37.17
C ALA A 381 -33.56 -10.88 -38.61
N SER A 382 -33.02 -12.02 -39.05
CA SER A 382 -32.53 -12.21 -40.43
C SER A 382 -33.63 -12.10 -41.50
N ARG A 383 -34.90 -12.30 -41.12
CA ARG A 383 -36.06 -12.30 -42.04
C ARG A 383 -36.75 -10.94 -42.15
N LEU A 384 -36.26 -9.94 -41.42
CA LEU A 384 -36.81 -8.60 -41.42
C LEU A 384 -36.42 -7.87 -42.70
N SER A 385 -37.34 -7.10 -43.25
CA SER A 385 -37.04 -6.14 -44.32
C SER A 385 -36.11 -5.04 -43.82
N ALA A 386 -35.38 -4.37 -44.72
CA ALA A 386 -34.62 -3.18 -44.37
C ALA A 386 -35.52 -2.13 -43.69
N GLY A 387 -35.07 -1.58 -42.56
CA GLY A 387 -35.91 -0.70 -41.75
C GLY A 387 -35.42 -0.48 -40.32
N THR A 388 -36.08 0.44 -39.60
CA THR A 388 -35.84 0.69 -38.18
C THR A 388 -36.79 -0.15 -37.32
N TYR A 389 -36.26 -0.78 -36.29
CA TYR A 389 -37.00 -1.57 -35.31
C TYR A 389 -36.62 -1.18 -33.89
N PHE A 390 -37.46 -1.55 -32.93
CA PHE A 390 -37.19 -1.39 -31.51
C PHE A 390 -37.16 -2.75 -30.83
N LEU A 391 -36.08 -3.02 -30.11
CA LEU A 391 -35.91 -4.22 -29.30
C LEU A 391 -36.02 -3.83 -27.83
N THR A 392 -37.09 -4.31 -27.19
CA THR A 392 -37.39 -4.09 -25.78
C THR A 392 -37.05 -5.35 -25.00
N MET A 393 -36.32 -5.18 -23.91
CA MET A 393 -36.03 -6.21 -22.93
C MET A 393 -36.84 -5.94 -21.67
N THR A 394 -37.46 -6.97 -21.11
CA THR A 394 -38.08 -6.93 -19.78
C THR A 394 -37.34 -7.87 -18.84
N ALA A 395 -36.72 -7.32 -17.81
CA ALA A 395 -35.97 -8.03 -16.76
C ALA A 395 -36.43 -7.54 -15.38
N ALA A 396 -36.75 -8.45 -14.47
CA ALA A 396 -37.26 -8.14 -13.12
C ALA A 396 -38.40 -7.08 -13.10
N GLY A 397 -39.27 -7.08 -14.12
CA GLY A 397 -40.37 -6.12 -14.27
C GLY A 397 -39.98 -4.74 -14.82
N GLN A 398 -38.70 -4.47 -15.07
CA GLN A 398 -38.22 -3.25 -15.71
C GLN A 398 -38.01 -3.44 -17.21
N GLN A 399 -38.28 -2.39 -18.00
CA GLN A 399 -38.11 -2.40 -19.46
C GLN A 399 -36.96 -1.52 -19.92
N SER A 400 -36.10 -2.07 -20.78
CA SER A 400 -35.04 -1.34 -21.49
C SER A 400 -35.22 -1.51 -22.99
N THR A 401 -35.25 -0.42 -23.75
CA THR A 401 -35.50 -0.45 -25.20
C THR A 401 -34.34 0.16 -25.97
N ILE A 402 -33.90 -0.51 -27.04
CA ILE A 402 -32.91 0.00 -27.98
C ILE A 402 -33.47 0.06 -29.39
N ARG A 403 -33.00 1.05 -30.16
CA ARG A 403 -33.28 1.16 -31.59
C ARG A 403 -32.26 0.34 -32.37
N ILE A 404 -32.73 -0.50 -33.30
CA ILE A 404 -31.90 -1.26 -34.22
C ILE A 404 -32.26 -0.96 -35.68
N LEU A 405 -31.27 -0.99 -36.57
CA LEU A 405 -31.43 -0.69 -38.00
C LEU A 405 -31.03 -1.90 -38.84
N LYS A 406 -31.93 -2.42 -39.68
CA LYS A 406 -31.64 -3.44 -40.70
C LYS A 406 -31.22 -2.74 -42.00
N SER A 407 -30.03 -3.05 -42.51
CA SER A 407 -29.43 -2.31 -43.64
C SER A 407 -29.70 -2.90 -45.03
N ASN A 408 -30.11 -4.17 -45.19
CA ASN A 408 -30.56 -4.77 -46.47
C ASN A 408 -31.37 -6.04 -46.28
#